data_AF-A0A8C6XYJ4-F1
#
_entry.id   AF-A0A8C6XYJ4-F1
#
_cell.length_a   1.000
_cell.length_b   1.000
_cell.length_c   1.000
_cell.angle_alpha   90.00
_cell.angle_beta   90.00
_cell.angle_gamma   90.00
#
_symmetry.space_group_name_H-M   'P 1'
#
loop_
_entity.id
_entity.type
_entity.pdbx_description
1 polymer ?
#
loop_
_entity_poly.entity_id
_entity_poly.type
_entity_poly.pdbx_seq_one_letter_code
_entity_poly.pdbx_strand_id
1 'polypeptide(L)'
;MAAPEGDEDRWPELAAAAAGGRRELRLEAGEALERRVRAAGGRLPAALGELGAALRSLEVRGCSELREPGAALGLLSGLQALALPGCALGPAGLSLAGRLLPAALRSLDLSDNGLEELPPQLGGLEGPEEEAGAAGAALPELRVLNLRRNRLRGLGPGLARSAPALLELLLGGNRLRALPGTMLPPPPPPPPAHGGRRPASPPSPLPLLGLLEAAGNELEVLGAEVSRLAGLKTLDVSNNKLSEIPAELADCPKLKDVNLKGNALKDKRLEKMVNGCQTKSILEYLRRGRGKQEGGTEREEGRKKKREKNKKKGGSDDELEDAQKLLVKILHISESPAPLVVKASPSAKDVRPYIVCCVVKGMDFSTGNALKRFLSVQTKLHEDICEKRTAATIATHDLQLVKGPLVYEVRAPEELKIVPLGRKETKANDLLRQLQAEAEEQRKQKKRQNISGLYKYLQLLDGKENYPCLVDAEGAVISFPPITNSEKTKLGKTTTDLLLEVTSATSLQLCKDVMDTLIVKMAEMNRLSAVSKDGEGAWIPKSSGPKAAPQIPL
;
A
#
# COMPACT_ATOMS: atom_id res chain seq x y z
N MET A 1 -34.69 -28.71 -66.17
CA MET A 1 -35.13 -27.41 -65.62
C MET A 1 -34.42 -27.23 -64.29
N ALA A 2 -33.34 -26.45 -64.30
CA ALA A 2 -32.67 -26.03 -63.07
C ALA A 2 -33.64 -25.08 -62.35
N ALA A 3 -33.88 -25.33 -61.06
CA ALA A 3 -34.56 -24.36 -60.21
C ALA A 3 -33.76 -23.05 -60.23
N PRO A 4 -34.39 -21.88 -60.26
CA PRO A 4 -33.66 -20.62 -60.24
C PRO A 4 -32.87 -20.55 -58.93
N GLU A 5 -31.55 -20.32 -59.03
CA GLU A 5 -30.72 -19.89 -57.90
C GLU A 5 -31.38 -18.64 -57.32
N GLY A 6 -32.13 -18.84 -56.24
CA GLY A 6 -32.94 -17.80 -55.62
C GLY A 6 -32.04 -16.72 -55.05
N ASP A 7 -32.57 -15.50 -55.00
CA ASP A 7 -32.01 -14.27 -54.40
C ASP A 7 -31.54 -14.42 -52.92
N GLU A 8 -31.61 -15.63 -52.35
CA GLU A 8 -31.39 -15.99 -50.95
C GLU A 8 -29.91 -16.17 -50.56
N ASP A 9 -29.02 -16.43 -51.52
CA ASP A 9 -27.56 -16.53 -51.31
C ASP A 9 -26.84 -15.17 -51.36
N ARG A 10 -27.52 -14.10 -51.79
CA ARG A 10 -26.92 -12.77 -51.78
C ARG A 10 -26.80 -12.28 -50.35
N TRP A 11 -25.63 -11.76 -50.00
CA TRP A 11 -25.40 -11.05 -48.74
C TRP A 11 -25.42 -9.54 -49.03
N PRO A 12 -26.61 -8.89 -49.05
CA PRO A 12 -26.76 -7.52 -49.52
C PRO A 12 -25.96 -6.52 -48.69
N GLU A 13 -25.81 -6.74 -47.38
CA GLU A 13 -24.98 -5.92 -46.50
C GLU A 13 -23.50 -6.01 -46.88
N LEU A 14 -23.02 -7.20 -47.22
CA LEU A 14 -21.65 -7.44 -47.68
C LEU A 14 -21.40 -6.82 -49.06
N ALA A 15 -22.34 -7.03 -49.99
CA ALA A 15 -22.27 -6.45 -51.33
C ALA A 15 -22.29 -4.91 -51.29
N ALA A 16 -23.11 -4.32 -50.41
CA ALA A 16 -23.15 -2.89 -50.18
C ALA A 16 -21.85 -2.37 -49.53
N ALA A 17 -21.25 -3.15 -48.63
CA ALA A 17 -19.95 -2.81 -48.03
C ALA A 17 -18.82 -2.85 -49.07
N ALA A 18 -18.79 -3.87 -49.93
CA ALA A 18 -17.82 -4.03 -51.01
C ALA A 18 -17.95 -2.93 -52.08
N ALA A 19 -19.17 -2.67 -52.57
CA ALA A 19 -19.43 -1.67 -53.61
C ALA A 19 -19.25 -0.22 -53.12
N GLY A 20 -19.60 0.04 -51.85
CA GLY A 20 -19.53 1.39 -51.26
C GLY A 20 -18.18 1.75 -50.65
N GLY A 21 -17.18 0.86 -50.68
CA GLY A 21 -15.88 1.07 -50.03
C GLY A 21 -16.01 1.32 -48.52
N ARG A 22 -17.03 0.72 -47.88
CA ARG A 22 -17.31 0.94 -46.46
C ARG A 22 -16.21 0.32 -45.61
N ARG A 23 -15.68 1.11 -44.68
CA ARG A 23 -14.64 0.68 -43.74
C ARG A 23 -15.18 0.03 -42.48
N GLU A 24 -16.50 0.05 -42.29
CA GLU A 24 -17.17 -0.47 -41.09
C GLU A 24 -18.34 -1.36 -41.52
N LEU A 25 -18.44 -2.52 -40.88
CA LEU A 25 -19.52 -3.48 -41.07
C LEU A 25 -20.06 -3.89 -39.70
N ARG A 26 -21.36 -3.66 -39.50
CA ARG A 26 -22.10 -4.08 -38.31
C ARG A 26 -23.13 -5.12 -38.71
N LEU A 27 -23.12 -6.25 -38.04
CA LEU A 27 -24.04 -7.37 -38.23
C LEU A 27 -24.76 -7.62 -36.91
N GLU A 28 -26.04 -7.31 -36.87
CA GLU A 28 -26.89 -7.59 -35.72
C GLU A 28 -27.44 -9.02 -35.82
N ALA A 29 -27.71 -9.63 -34.67
CA ALA A 29 -28.34 -10.94 -34.62
C ALA A 29 -29.68 -10.92 -35.35
N GLY A 30 -29.86 -11.89 -36.25
CA GLY A 30 -31.07 -12.09 -37.02
C GLY A 30 -31.02 -13.41 -37.75
N GLU A 31 -32.18 -13.94 -38.12
CA GLU A 31 -32.32 -15.28 -38.71
C GLU A 31 -31.41 -15.48 -39.93
N ALA A 32 -31.24 -14.44 -40.75
CA ALA A 32 -30.39 -14.45 -41.93
C ALA A 32 -28.89 -14.62 -41.60
N LEU A 33 -28.39 -13.94 -40.58
CA LEU A 33 -26.99 -14.05 -40.14
C LEU A 33 -26.76 -15.40 -39.44
N GLU A 34 -27.66 -15.78 -38.54
CA GLU A 34 -27.57 -17.05 -37.81
C GLU A 34 -27.61 -18.25 -38.74
N ARG A 35 -28.46 -18.22 -39.78
CA ARG A 35 -28.51 -19.27 -40.81
C ARG A 35 -27.19 -19.37 -41.58
N ARG A 36 -26.57 -18.24 -41.93
CA ARG A 36 -25.25 -18.20 -42.60
C ARG A 36 -24.14 -18.73 -41.70
N VAL A 37 -24.12 -18.33 -40.43
CA VAL A 37 -23.15 -18.83 -39.44
C VAL A 37 -23.33 -20.32 -39.20
N ARG A 38 -24.58 -20.81 -39.13
CA ARG A 38 -24.90 -22.24 -39.02
C ARG A 38 -24.43 -23.02 -40.25
N ALA A 39 -24.66 -22.50 -41.45
CA ALA A 39 -24.16 -23.08 -42.70
C ALA A 39 -22.62 -23.10 -42.76
N ALA A 40 -21.96 -22.10 -42.16
CA ALA A 40 -20.51 -22.04 -42.01
C ALA A 40 -19.97 -22.87 -40.82
N GLY A 41 -20.78 -23.75 -40.22
CA GLY A 41 -20.36 -24.63 -39.13
C GLY A 41 -20.15 -23.92 -37.80
N GLY A 42 -20.88 -22.83 -37.55
CA GLY A 42 -20.73 -22.01 -36.33
C GLY A 42 -19.56 -21.02 -36.40
N ARG A 43 -19.10 -20.69 -37.61
CA ARG A 43 -18.00 -19.76 -37.88
C ARG A 43 -18.49 -18.53 -38.62
N LEU A 44 -17.71 -17.45 -38.61
CA LEU A 44 -17.96 -16.35 -39.54
C LEU A 44 -17.80 -16.87 -40.98
N PRO A 45 -18.75 -16.60 -41.89
CA PRO A 45 -18.69 -17.12 -43.25
C PRO A 45 -17.46 -16.60 -44.02
N ALA A 46 -16.88 -17.45 -44.87
CA ALA A 46 -15.66 -17.14 -45.63
C ALA A 46 -15.80 -15.91 -46.54
N ALA A 47 -17.02 -15.63 -47.02
CA ALA A 47 -17.33 -14.47 -47.86
C ALA A 47 -16.92 -13.12 -47.20
N LEU A 48 -16.90 -13.03 -45.87
CA LEU A 48 -16.40 -11.84 -45.18
C LEU A 48 -14.95 -11.51 -45.55
N GLY A 49 -14.13 -12.52 -45.86
CA GLY A 49 -12.74 -12.35 -46.26
C GLY A 49 -12.56 -11.60 -47.58
N GLU A 50 -13.57 -11.53 -48.43
CA GLU A 50 -13.53 -10.81 -49.73
C GLU A 50 -13.37 -9.29 -49.55
N LEU A 51 -13.75 -8.75 -48.40
CA LEU A 51 -13.55 -7.33 -48.07
C LEU A 51 -12.06 -6.98 -47.83
N GLY A 52 -11.23 -7.98 -47.55
CA GLY A 52 -9.78 -7.87 -47.45
C GLY A 52 -9.31 -6.66 -46.62
N ALA A 53 -8.48 -5.81 -47.23
CA ALA A 53 -7.91 -4.62 -46.59
C ALA A 53 -8.87 -3.41 -46.51
N ALA A 54 -10.05 -3.47 -47.13
CA ALA A 54 -10.98 -2.35 -47.13
C ALA A 54 -11.68 -2.16 -45.77
N LEU A 55 -11.94 -3.26 -45.06
CA LEU A 55 -12.65 -3.25 -43.79
C LEU A 55 -11.71 -2.93 -42.62
N ARG A 56 -12.09 -1.95 -41.80
CA ARG A 56 -11.37 -1.53 -40.60
C ARG A 56 -12.07 -1.89 -39.30
N SER A 57 -13.40 -1.98 -39.31
CA SER A 57 -14.19 -2.37 -38.14
C SER A 57 -15.21 -3.42 -38.50
N LEU A 58 -15.22 -4.52 -37.76
CA LEU A 58 -16.22 -5.58 -37.85
C LEU A 58 -16.88 -5.76 -36.49
N GLU A 59 -18.19 -5.65 -36.46
CA GLU A 59 -18.99 -5.84 -35.25
C GLU A 59 -20.10 -6.86 -35.52
N VAL A 60 -20.14 -7.93 -34.73
CA VAL A 60 -21.18 -8.95 -34.77
C VAL A 60 -21.77 -9.10 -33.37
N ARG A 61 -23.01 -8.66 -33.18
CA ARG A 61 -23.66 -8.67 -31.85
C ARG A 61 -24.66 -9.80 -31.73
N GLY A 62 -24.63 -10.51 -30.60
CA GLY A 62 -25.71 -11.41 -30.18
C GLY A 62 -25.89 -12.66 -31.02
N CYS A 63 -24.94 -13.02 -31.88
CA CYS A 63 -25.09 -14.18 -32.77
C CYS A 63 -24.95 -15.49 -31.97
N SER A 64 -26.07 -16.14 -31.69
CA SER A 64 -26.16 -17.32 -30.83
C SER A 64 -25.57 -18.59 -31.48
N GLU A 65 -25.41 -18.59 -32.80
CA GLU A 65 -24.81 -19.70 -33.55
C GLU A 65 -23.29 -19.57 -33.70
N LEU A 66 -22.71 -18.41 -33.40
CA LEU A 66 -21.28 -18.16 -33.56
C LEU A 66 -20.49 -18.78 -32.41
N ARG A 67 -19.78 -19.87 -32.69
CA ARG A 67 -18.99 -20.64 -31.71
C ARG A 67 -17.51 -20.31 -31.76
N GLU A 68 -17.00 -19.94 -32.93
CA GLU A 68 -15.63 -19.50 -33.13
C GLU A 68 -15.53 -18.49 -34.28
N PRO A 69 -14.54 -17.57 -34.28
CA PRO A 69 -14.43 -16.54 -35.31
C PRO A 69 -14.09 -17.09 -36.72
N GLY A 70 -13.38 -18.22 -36.82
CA GLY A 70 -12.97 -18.84 -38.08
C GLY A 70 -11.82 -18.12 -38.82
N ALA A 71 -11.37 -18.72 -39.94
CA ALA A 71 -10.21 -18.23 -40.72
C ALA A 71 -10.49 -16.99 -41.56
N ALA A 72 -11.75 -16.63 -41.79
CA ALA A 72 -12.14 -15.46 -42.56
C ALA A 72 -11.54 -14.15 -42.00
N LEU A 73 -11.35 -14.07 -40.68
CA LEU A 73 -10.72 -12.91 -40.03
C LEU A 73 -9.26 -12.70 -40.45
N GLY A 74 -8.52 -13.77 -40.75
CA GLY A 74 -7.12 -13.66 -41.17
C GLY A 74 -6.95 -13.00 -42.53
N LEU A 75 -8.00 -13.02 -43.36
CA LEU A 75 -8.04 -12.37 -44.66
C LEU A 75 -8.30 -10.86 -44.56
N LEU A 76 -8.85 -10.39 -43.43
CA LEU A 76 -9.16 -8.99 -43.16
C LEU A 76 -7.92 -8.22 -42.67
N SER A 77 -6.88 -8.14 -43.50
CA SER A 77 -5.58 -7.57 -43.13
C SER A 77 -5.61 -6.10 -42.68
N GLY A 78 -6.66 -5.35 -43.07
CA GLY A 78 -6.88 -3.95 -42.69
C GLY A 78 -7.66 -3.74 -41.38
N LEU A 79 -8.11 -4.81 -40.73
CA LEU A 79 -9.00 -4.73 -39.58
C LEU A 79 -8.28 -4.15 -38.36
N GLN A 80 -8.86 -3.08 -37.80
CA GLN A 80 -8.38 -2.37 -36.62
C GLN A 80 -9.26 -2.59 -35.40
N ALA A 81 -10.54 -2.89 -35.59
CA ALA A 81 -11.47 -3.17 -34.51
C ALA A 81 -12.32 -4.41 -34.83
N LEU A 82 -12.36 -5.34 -33.88
CA LEU A 82 -13.21 -6.53 -33.93
C LEU A 82 -14.03 -6.58 -32.65
N ALA A 83 -15.36 -6.61 -32.80
CA ALA A 83 -16.29 -6.75 -31.69
C ALA A 83 -17.23 -7.92 -31.94
N LEU A 84 -17.21 -8.92 -31.06
CA LEU A 84 -18.08 -10.09 -31.09
C LEU A 84 -18.85 -10.23 -29.76
N PRO A 85 -19.54 -9.19 -29.25
CA PRO A 85 -20.16 -9.26 -27.94
C PRO A 85 -21.44 -10.12 -27.98
N GLY A 86 -21.67 -10.90 -26.92
CA GLY A 86 -22.90 -11.69 -26.82
C GLY A 86 -22.98 -12.84 -27.81
N CYS A 87 -21.87 -13.22 -28.44
CA CYS A 87 -21.83 -14.39 -29.30
C CYS A 87 -21.77 -15.66 -28.43
N ALA A 88 -22.13 -16.82 -28.98
CA ALA A 88 -22.03 -18.08 -28.24
C ALA A 88 -20.61 -18.66 -28.27
N LEU A 89 -19.56 -17.81 -28.22
CA LEU A 89 -18.18 -18.27 -28.25
C LEU A 89 -17.92 -19.15 -27.02
N GLY A 90 -17.66 -20.43 -27.28
CA GLY A 90 -17.55 -21.45 -26.25
C GLY A 90 -16.19 -21.45 -25.54
N PRO A 91 -15.95 -22.41 -24.63
CA PRO A 91 -14.73 -22.51 -23.83
C PRO A 91 -13.44 -22.53 -24.66
N ALA A 92 -13.48 -23.16 -25.84
CA ALA A 92 -12.37 -23.27 -26.80
C ALA A 92 -12.52 -22.34 -28.02
N GLY A 93 -13.52 -21.45 -28.03
CA GLY A 93 -13.93 -20.67 -29.22
C GLY A 93 -12.85 -19.75 -29.80
N LEU A 94 -11.74 -19.54 -29.07
CA LEU A 94 -10.57 -18.77 -29.51
C LEU A 94 -9.33 -19.62 -29.79
N SER A 95 -9.38 -20.93 -29.56
CA SER A 95 -8.20 -21.83 -29.65
C SER A 95 -7.50 -21.74 -31.00
N LEU A 96 -8.25 -21.56 -32.10
CA LEU A 96 -7.71 -21.37 -33.44
C LEU A 96 -7.52 -19.89 -33.84
N ALA A 97 -8.21 -18.96 -33.17
CA ALA A 97 -8.24 -17.55 -33.55
C ALA A 97 -6.92 -16.82 -33.30
N GLY A 98 -6.13 -17.24 -32.30
CA GLY A 98 -4.88 -16.55 -31.92
C GLY A 98 -3.83 -16.44 -33.04
N ARG A 99 -3.84 -17.35 -34.02
CA ARG A 99 -2.98 -17.28 -35.23
C ARG A 99 -3.64 -16.58 -36.42
N LEU A 100 -4.93 -16.31 -36.34
CA LEU A 100 -5.77 -15.84 -37.45
C LEU A 100 -6.27 -14.41 -37.24
N LEU A 101 -6.02 -13.80 -36.08
CA LEU A 101 -6.38 -12.40 -35.85
C LEU A 101 -5.39 -11.45 -36.58
N PRO A 102 -5.89 -10.38 -37.21
CA PRO A 102 -5.04 -9.41 -37.92
C PRO A 102 -4.05 -8.71 -37.00
N ALA A 103 -2.78 -8.59 -37.43
CA ALA A 103 -1.74 -7.90 -36.65
C ALA A 103 -1.99 -6.40 -36.45
N ALA A 104 -2.80 -5.77 -37.33
CA ALA A 104 -3.18 -4.36 -37.26
C ALA A 104 -4.31 -4.08 -36.25
N LEU A 105 -4.80 -5.09 -35.54
CA LEU A 105 -5.92 -4.97 -34.62
C LEU A 105 -5.53 -4.11 -33.40
N ARG A 106 -6.36 -3.10 -33.11
CA ARG A 106 -6.20 -2.12 -32.02
C ARG A 106 -7.23 -2.31 -30.92
N SER A 107 -8.41 -2.82 -31.26
CA SER A 107 -9.48 -3.10 -30.31
C SER A 107 -10.05 -4.48 -30.56
N LEU A 108 -10.12 -5.29 -29.51
CA LEU A 108 -10.74 -6.61 -29.51
C LEU A 108 -11.77 -6.68 -28.38
N ASP A 109 -13.05 -6.78 -28.75
CA ASP A 109 -14.16 -6.95 -27.82
C ASP A 109 -14.78 -8.34 -27.99
N LEU A 110 -14.66 -9.15 -26.95
CA LEU A 110 -15.21 -10.50 -26.84
C LEU A 110 -16.08 -10.61 -25.57
N SER A 111 -16.70 -9.49 -25.16
CA SER A 111 -17.54 -9.44 -23.96
C SER A 111 -18.82 -10.27 -24.08
N ASP A 112 -19.43 -10.63 -22.96
CA ASP A 112 -20.72 -11.34 -22.91
C ASP A 112 -20.71 -12.71 -23.65
N ASN A 113 -19.58 -13.41 -23.66
CA ASN A 113 -19.43 -14.73 -24.27
C ASN A 113 -19.30 -15.84 -23.19
N GLY A 114 -19.04 -17.09 -23.63
CA GLY A 114 -18.86 -18.25 -22.76
C GLY A 114 -17.41 -18.68 -22.55
N LEU A 115 -16.42 -17.80 -22.76
CA LEU A 115 -15.00 -18.17 -22.73
C LEU A 115 -14.55 -18.62 -21.34
N GLU A 116 -13.92 -19.79 -21.23
CA GLU A 116 -13.37 -20.30 -19.96
C GLU A 116 -11.85 -20.12 -19.87
N GLU A 117 -11.17 -20.16 -21.01
CA GLU A 117 -9.73 -19.95 -21.14
C GLU A 117 -9.42 -19.20 -22.44
N LEU A 118 -8.29 -18.50 -22.46
CA LEU A 118 -7.76 -17.91 -23.70
C LEU A 118 -6.73 -18.87 -24.30
N PRO A 119 -6.48 -18.83 -25.62
CA PRO A 119 -5.32 -19.50 -26.19
C PRO A 119 -4.02 -18.92 -25.60
N PRO A 120 -2.94 -19.71 -25.43
CA PRO A 120 -1.67 -19.24 -24.88
C PRO A 120 -1.14 -17.98 -25.60
N GLN A 121 -1.36 -17.92 -26.91
CA GLN A 121 -0.96 -16.81 -27.78
C GLN A 121 -1.74 -15.52 -27.53
N LEU A 122 -2.90 -15.56 -26.86
CA LEU A 122 -3.67 -14.38 -26.44
C LEU A 122 -3.61 -14.18 -24.92
N GLY A 123 -2.69 -14.85 -24.23
CA GLY A 123 -2.55 -14.75 -22.78
C GLY A 123 -3.32 -15.80 -21.98
N GLY A 124 -3.60 -16.95 -22.58
CA GLY A 124 -4.02 -18.16 -21.88
C GLY A 124 -2.97 -18.71 -20.92
N LEU A 125 -3.40 -19.58 -20.01
CA LEU A 125 -2.49 -20.36 -19.16
C LEU A 125 -1.75 -21.38 -20.06
N GLU A 126 -0.42 -21.44 -19.96
CA GLU A 126 0.41 -22.35 -20.75
C GLU A 126 0.28 -23.80 -20.23
N GLY A 127 0.14 -24.76 -21.16
CA GLY A 127 0.32 -26.19 -20.86
C GLY A 127 1.81 -26.57 -20.84
N PRO A 128 2.18 -27.74 -20.28
CA PRO A 128 3.57 -28.13 -20.04
C PRO A 128 4.44 -28.45 -21.28
N GLU A 129 3.90 -28.43 -22.51
CA GLU A 129 4.60 -28.97 -23.69
C GLU A 129 4.63 -28.10 -24.96
N GLU A 130 4.16 -26.85 -24.97
CA GLU A 130 4.36 -25.99 -26.15
C GLU A 130 5.57 -25.06 -25.98
N GLU A 131 6.61 -25.39 -26.75
CA GLU A 131 7.86 -24.65 -26.88
C GLU A 131 7.63 -23.14 -26.89
N ALA A 132 8.35 -22.48 -25.99
CA ALA A 132 8.75 -21.08 -26.09
C ALA A 132 9.64 -20.88 -27.34
N GLY A 133 9.05 -21.06 -28.52
CA GLY A 133 9.69 -20.91 -29.83
C GLY A 133 9.24 -19.63 -30.51
N ALA A 134 10.03 -18.56 -30.36
CA ALA A 134 10.32 -17.55 -31.38
C ALA A 134 9.18 -16.93 -32.23
N ALA A 135 7.94 -16.85 -31.76
CA ALA A 135 6.90 -16.07 -32.43
C ALA A 135 6.85 -14.65 -31.87
N GLY A 136 7.02 -13.64 -32.72
CA GLY A 136 6.85 -12.22 -32.35
C GLY A 136 5.46 -11.92 -31.77
N ALA A 137 5.27 -10.69 -31.29
CA ALA A 137 3.99 -10.25 -30.73
C ALA A 137 2.83 -10.57 -31.70
N ALA A 138 1.89 -11.41 -31.26
CA ALA A 138 0.75 -11.84 -32.09
C ALA A 138 -0.17 -10.67 -32.46
N LEU A 139 -0.35 -9.71 -31.55
CA LEU A 139 -1.17 -8.52 -31.70
C LEU A 139 -0.39 -7.27 -31.27
N PRO A 140 0.60 -6.83 -32.07
CA PRO A 140 1.54 -5.79 -31.68
C PRO A 140 0.89 -4.42 -31.50
N GLU A 141 -0.23 -4.16 -32.19
CA GLU A 141 -0.94 -2.87 -32.13
C GLU A 141 -2.13 -2.85 -31.17
N LEU A 142 -2.43 -3.97 -30.47
CA LEU A 142 -3.62 -4.07 -29.63
C LEU A 142 -3.54 -3.11 -28.45
N ARG A 143 -4.55 -2.25 -28.31
CA ARG A 143 -4.68 -1.23 -27.27
C ARG A 143 -5.77 -1.55 -26.27
N VAL A 144 -6.89 -2.09 -26.74
CA VAL A 144 -8.05 -2.41 -25.91
C VAL A 144 -8.39 -3.88 -26.06
N LEU A 145 -8.43 -4.59 -24.94
CA LEU A 145 -8.90 -5.96 -24.86
C LEU A 145 -10.07 -6.03 -23.87
N ASN A 146 -11.27 -6.23 -24.39
CA ASN A 146 -12.49 -6.36 -23.61
C ASN A 146 -12.94 -7.83 -23.56
N LEU A 147 -12.91 -8.40 -22.36
CA LEU A 147 -13.27 -9.78 -22.04
C LEU A 147 -14.30 -9.83 -20.92
N ARG A 148 -15.04 -8.73 -20.69
CA ARG A 148 -16.05 -8.66 -19.63
C ARG A 148 -17.12 -9.76 -19.79
N ARG A 149 -17.70 -10.20 -18.68
CA ARG A 149 -18.82 -11.15 -18.65
C ARG A 149 -18.55 -12.44 -19.42
N ASN A 150 -17.40 -13.05 -19.14
CA ASN A 150 -17.04 -14.39 -19.59
C ASN A 150 -16.93 -15.32 -18.36
N ARG A 151 -16.32 -16.50 -18.53
CA ARG A 151 -16.10 -17.48 -17.46
C ARG A 151 -14.61 -17.77 -17.25
N LEU A 152 -13.74 -16.80 -17.59
CA LEU A 152 -12.30 -16.97 -17.58
C LEU A 152 -11.80 -17.32 -16.17
N ARG A 153 -10.99 -18.39 -16.06
CA ARG A 153 -10.45 -18.87 -14.78
C ARG A 153 -9.06 -18.31 -14.45
N GLY A 154 -8.29 -17.94 -15.47
CA GLY A 154 -6.96 -17.35 -15.31
C GLY A 154 -6.44 -16.71 -16.60
N LEU A 155 -5.34 -15.97 -16.46
CA LEU A 155 -4.53 -15.42 -17.56
C LEU A 155 -3.08 -15.81 -17.32
N GLY A 156 -2.39 -16.19 -18.39
CA GLY A 156 -0.97 -16.57 -18.38
C GLY A 156 -0.04 -15.45 -18.86
N PRO A 157 1.29 -15.66 -18.76
CA PRO A 157 2.31 -14.65 -19.07
C PRO A 157 2.40 -14.29 -20.56
N GLY A 158 1.78 -15.10 -21.42
CA GLY A 158 1.71 -14.87 -22.86
C GLY A 158 1.12 -13.51 -23.23
N LEU A 159 0.20 -12.95 -22.43
CA LEU A 159 -0.48 -11.69 -22.75
C LEU A 159 0.52 -10.53 -22.91
N ALA A 160 1.50 -10.46 -22.02
CA ALA A 160 2.52 -9.42 -22.04
C ALA A 160 3.43 -9.50 -23.27
N ARG A 161 3.64 -10.72 -23.81
CA ARG A 161 4.42 -10.95 -25.04
C ARG A 161 3.60 -10.67 -26.29
N SER A 162 2.33 -11.07 -26.28
CA SER A 162 1.46 -11.03 -27.44
C SER A 162 0.87 -9.65 -27.73
N ALA A 163 0.56 -8.88 -26.68
CA ALA A 163 -0.03 -7.54 -26.80
C ALA A 163 0.78 -6.51 -25.99
N PRO A 164 2.02 -6.17 -26.40
CA PRO A 164 2.89 -5.27 -25.66
C PRO A 164 2.38 -3.81 -25.63
N ALA A 165 1.53 -3.42 -26.59
CA ALA A 165 0.98 -2.07 -26.71
C ALA A 165 -0.35 -1.84 -25.95
N LEU A 166 -0.78 -2.82 -25.14
CA LEU A 166 -2.07 -2.79 -24.47
C LEU A 166 -2.19 -1.60 -23.51
N LEU A 167 -3.28 -0.86 -23.63
CA LEU A 167 -3.63 0.32 -22.82
C LEU A 167 -4.73 0.00 -21.81
N GLU A 168 -5.71 -0.80 -22.22
CA GLU A 168 -6.91 -1.11 -21.45
C GLU A 168 -7.19 -2.61 -21.48
N LEU A 169 -7.33 -3.20 -20.30
CA LEU A 169 -7.68 -4.59 -20.11
C LEU A 169 -8.94 -4.68 -19.24
N LEU A 170 -10.05 -5.12 -19.85
CA LEU A 170 -11.36 -5.20 -19.20
C LEU A 170 -11.73 -6.67 -18.98
N LEU A 171 -11.71 -7.10 -17.73
CA LEU A 171 -11.91 -8.48 -17.27
C LEU A 171 -13.10 -8.62 -16.32
N GLY A 172 -13.94 -7.58 -16.18
CA GLY A 172 -15.01 -7.58 -15.19
C GLY A 172 -16.04 -8.70 -15.40
N GLY A 173 -16.52 -9.34 -14.33
CA GLY A 173 -17.54 -10.39 -14.43
C GLY A 173 -17.00 -11.73 -14.97
N ASN A 174 -15.81 -12.16 -14.55
CA ASN A 174 -15.20 -13.45 -14.88
C ASN A 174 -15.05 -14.32 -13.62
N ARG A 175 -14.29 -15.42 -13.69
CA ARG A 175 -14.01 -16.35 -12.58
C ARG A 175 -12.53 -16.38 -12.21
N LEU A 176 -11.83 -15.27 -12.41
CA LEU A 176 -10.40 -15.17 -12.14
C LEU A 176 -10.13 -15.27 -10.64
N ARG A 177 -9.15 -16.10 -10.25
CA ARG A 177 -8.78 -16.30 -8.83
C ARG A 177 -7.55 -15.51 -8.36
N ALA A 178 -6.66 -15.13 -9.27
CA ALA A 178 -5.45 -14.37 -8.95
C ALA A 178 -5.07 -13.43 -10.09
N LEU A 179 -4.58 -12.23 -9.72
CA LEU A 179 -4.01 -11.23 -10.64
C LEU A 179 -2.95 -10.40 -9.91
N PRO A 180 -2.00 -9.74 -10.60
CA PRO A 180 -1.57 -10.01 -11.96
C PRO A 180 -0.52 -11.13 -12.04
N GLY A 181 -0.22 -11.83 -10.93
CA GLY A 181 0.95 -12.72 -10.83
C GLY A 181 1.08 -13.76 -11.95
N THR A 182 0.00 -14.43 -12.34
CA THR A 182 0.02 -15.42 -13.44
C THR A 182 0.09 -14.78 -14.83
N MET A 183 -0.33 -13.51 -14.95
CA MET A 183 -0.35 -12.75 -16.21
C MET A 183 1.00 -12.11 -16.54
N LEU A 184 1.86 -11.92 -15.54
CA LEU A 184 3.17 -11.29 -15.73
C LEU A 184 4.25 -12.36 -15.86
N PRO A 185 5.24 -12.17 -16.75
CA PRO A 185 6.40 -13.04 -16.78
C PRO A 185 7.11 -13.02 -15.42
N PRO A 186 7.73 -14.12 -14.99
CA PRO A 186 8.45 -14.17 -13.73
C PRO A 186 9.51 -13.06 -13.67
N PRO A 187 9.84 -12.55 -12.47
CA PRO A 187 10.90 -11.56 -12.33
C PRO A 187 12.23 -12.12 -12.87
N PRO A 188 13.09 -11.27 -13.48
CA PRO A 188 14.40 -11.72 -13.95
C PRO A 188 15.24 -12.29 -12.79
N PRO A 189 16.11 -13.28 -13.06
CA PRO A 189 17.03 -13.78 -12.04
C PRO A 189 17.96 -12.66 -11.55
N PRO A 190 18.40 -12.72 -10.27
CA PRO A 190 19.35 -11.74 -9.74
C PRO A 190 20.65 -11.75 -10.56
N PRO A 191 21.31 -10.58 -10.74
CA PRO A 191 22.55 -10.51 -11.50
C PRO A 191 23.65 -11.38 -10.85
N PRO A 192 24.51 -12.04 -11.64
CA PRO A 192 25.59 -12.85 -11.09
C PRO A 192 26.56 -12.00 -10.24
N ALA A 193 27.01 -12.55 -9.11
CA ALA A 193 27.83 -11.87 -8.11
C ALA A 193 29.25 -11.46 -8.58
N HIS A 194 29.64 -11.75 -9.82
CA HIS A 194 30.99 -11.52 -10.34
C HIS A 194 30.96 -10.69 -11.62
N GLY A 195 31.33 -9.40 -11.48
CA GLY A 195 32.15 -8.63 -12.42
C GLY A 195 31.71 -8.41 -13.87
N GLY A 196 30.62 -9.00 -14.35
CA GLY A 196 30.09 -8.79 -15.70
C GLY A 196 29.28 -7.50 -15.79
N ARG A 197 29.29 -6.85 -16.96
CA ARG A 197 28.37 -5.75 -17.31
C ARG A 197 26.96 -6.11 -16.84
N ARG A 198 26.35 -5.23 -16.03
CA ARG A 198 24.94 -5.33 -15.64
C ARG A 198 24.10 -5.57 -16.91
N PRO A 199 23.39 -6.70 -17.05
CA PRO A 199 22.43 -6.81 -18.13
C PRO A 199 21.41 -5.67 -17.97
N ALA A 200 21.00 -5.07 -19.08
CA ALA A 200 19.97 -4.04 -19.07
C ALA A 200 18.74 -4.57 -18.32
N SER A 201 18.14 -3.76 -17.44
CA SER A 201 16.91 -4.14 -16.74
C SER A 201 15.87 -4.58 -17.77
N PRO A 202 15.23 -5.75 -17.62
CA PRO A 202 14.25 -6.19 -18.61
C PRO A 202 13.09 -5.18 -18.69
N PRO A 203 12.47 -5.02 -19.86
CA PRO A 203 11.35 -4.11 -20.03
C PRO A 203 10.22 -4.49 -19.07
N SER A 204 9.58 -3.47 -18.48
CA SER A 204 8.37 -3.64 -17.67
C SER A 204 7.31 -4.37 -18.49
N PRO A 205 6.69 -5.43 -17.96
CA PRO A 205 5.61 -6.12 -18.67
C PRO A 205 4.40 -5.18 -18.79
N LEU A 206 3.80 -5.13 -19.98
CA LEU A 206 2.66 -4.25 -20.29
C LEU A 206 2.96 -2.76 -19.94
N PRO A 207 4.00 -2.17 -20.56
CA PRO A 207 4.52 -0.86 -20.14
C PRO A 207 3.52 0.30 -20.35
N LEU A 208 2.54 0.11 -21.23
CA LEU A 208 1.54 1.13 -21.58
C LEU A 208 0.18 0.91 -20.91
N LEU A 209 -0.02 -0.19 -20.18
CA LEU A 209 -1.31 -0.53 -19.59
C LEU A 209 -1.69 0.51 -18.53
N GLY A 210 -2.71 1.32 -18.84
CA GLY A 210 -3.20 2.41 -18.01
C GLY A 210 -4.43 2.04 -17.20
N LEU A 211 -5.28 1.15 -17.72
CA LEU A 211 -6.52 0.74 -17.08
C LEU A 211 -6.56 -0.79 -16.98
N LEU A 212 -6.71 -1.29 -15.76
CA LEU A 212 -6.98 -2.69 -15.48
C LEU A 212 -8.29 -2.79 -14.68
N GLU A 213 -9.32 -3.36 -15.30
CA GLU A 213 -10.59 -3.61 -14.66
C GLU A 213 -10.80 -5.12 -14.50
N ALA A 214 -10.97 -5.58 -13.27
CA ALA A 214 -11.28 -6.95 -12.92
C ALA A 214 -12.37 -7.01 -11.83
N ALA A 215 -13.32 -6.09 -11.86
CA ALA A 215 -14.44 -6.04 -10.93
C ALA A 215 -15.36 -7.28 -11.07
N GLY A 216 -15.95 -7.76 -9.99
CA GLY A 216 -16.89 -8.90 -10.06
C GLY A 216 -16.23 -10.20 -10.52
N ASN A 217 -15.02 -10.48 -10.01
CA ASN A 217 -14.30 -11.74 -10.22
C ASN A 217 -14.28 -12.55 -8.92
N GLU A 218 -13.49 -13.62 -8.89
CA GLU A 218 -13.27 -14.45 -7.72
C GLU A 218 -11.86 -14.26 -7.14
N LEU A 219 -11.27 -13.07 -7.29
CA LEU A 219 -9.87 -12.84 -6.91
C LEU A 219 -9.68 -13.03 -5.41
N GLU A 220 -8.89 -14.02 -5.02
CA GLU A 220 -8.51 -14.30 -3.63
C GLU A 220 -7.22 -13.55 -3.26
N VAL A 221 -6.32 -13.38 -4.23
CA VAL A 221 -5.00 -12.75 -4.05
C VAL A 221 -4.73 -11.71 -5.14
N LEU A 222 -4.33 -10.51 -4.71
CA LEU A 222 -3.70 -9.50 -5.55
C LEU A 222 -2.19 -9.57 -5.33
N GLY A 223 -1.43 -10.00 -6.34
CA GLY A 223 0.01 -10.21 -6.23
C GLY A 223 0.81 -8.91 -6.11
N ALA A 224 1.91 -8.95 -5.36
CA ALA A 224 2.90 -7.88 -5.20
C ALA A 224 3.45 -7.34 -6.54
N GLU A 225 3.46 -8.20 -7.56
CA GLU A 225 3.87 -7.92 -8.94
C GLU A 225 3.03 -6.83 -9.62
N VAL A 226 1.89 -6.40 -9.05
CA VAL A 226 1.11 -5.26 -9.54
C VAL A 226 1.94 -3.97 -9.64
N SER A 227 2.96 -3.82 -8.78
CA SER A 227 3.93 -2.73 -8.84
C SER A 227 4.74 -2.67 -10.14
N ARG A 228 4.88 -3.78 -10.86
CA ARG A 228 5.63 -3.86 -12.12
C ARG A 228 4.87 -3.27 -13.31
N LEU A 229 3.57 -3.01 -13.17
CA LEU A 229 2.75 -2.33 -14.17
C LEU A 229 3.01 -0.81 -14.13
N ALA A 230 4.15 -0.38 -14.68
CA ALA A 230 4.63 1.00 -14.58
C ALA A 230 3.69 2.04 -15.24
N GLY A 231 2.84 1.60 -16.17
CA GLY A 231 1.85 2.42 -16.86
C GLY A 231 0.53 2.65 -16.09
N LEU A 232 0.26 1.85 -15.05
CA LEU A 232 -1.08 1.70 -14.48
C LEU A 232 -1.56 2.98 -13.80
N LYS A 233 -2.73 3.48 -14.23
CA LYS A 233 -3.39 4.69 -13.71
C LYS A 233 -4.66 4.36 -12.93
N THR A 234 -5.42 3.38 -13.40
CA THR A 234 -6.70 2.99 -12.84
C THR A 234 -6.73 1.48 -12.63
N LEU A 235 -7.01 1.07 -11.40
CA LEU A 235 -7.20 -0.33 -11.03
C LEU A 235 -8.58 -0.52 -10.39
N ASP A 236 -9.44 -1.31 -11.01
CA ASP A 236 -10.69 -1.73 -10.39
C ASP A 236 -10.66 -3.24 -10.11
N VAL A 237 -10.64 -3.61 -8.83
CA VAL A 237 -10.75 -4.99 -8.35
C VAL A 237 -11.89 -5.11 -7.34
N SER A 238 -12.93 -4.29 -7.50
CA SER A 238 -14.10 -4.30 -6.62
C SER A 238 -14.92 -5.59 -6.76
N ASN A 239 -15.72 -5.91 -5.73
CA ASN A 239 -16.59 -7.09 -5.70
C ASN A 239 -15.83 -8.38 -5.99
N ASN A 240 -14.75 -8.61 -5.23
CA ASN A 240 -13.89 -9.78 -5.32
C ASN A 240 -13.77 -10.45 -3.93
N LYS A 241 -12.92 -11.46 -3.81
CA LYS A 241 -12.69 -12.22 -2.56
C LYS A 241 -11.37 -11.86 -1.88
N LEU A 242 -10.82 -10.66 -2.15
CA LEU A 242 -9.51 -10.26 -1.63
C LEU A 242 -9.58 -10.10 -0.11
N SER A 243 -8.69 -10.80 0.61
CA SER A 243 -8.57 -10.67 2.06
C SER A 243 -7.50 -9.66 2.50
N GLU A 244 -6.49 -9.45 1.66
CA GLU A 244 -5.36 -8.57 1.90
C GLU A 244 -4.98 -7.84 0.61
N ILE A 245 -4.33 -6.69 0.76
CA ILE A 245 -3.87 -5.86 -0.36
C ILE A 245 -2.34 -5.72 -0.22
N PRO A 246 -1.56 -6.05 -1.26
CA PRO A 246 -0.11 -5.94 -1.22
C PRO A 246 0.31 -4.49 -1.04
N ALA A 247 1.30 -4.25 -0.18
CA ALA A 247 1.79 -2.90 0.07
C ALA A 247 2.48 -2.29 -1.18
N GLU A 248 2.99 -3.16 -2.06
CA GLU A 248 3.58 -2.87 -3.37
C GLU A 248 2.61 -2.12 -4.28
N LEU A 249 1.29 -2.26 -4.08
CA LEU A 249 0.31 -1.48 -4.84
C LEU A 249 0.55 0.03 -4.71
N ALA A 250 1.11 0.48 -3.57
CA ALA A 250 1.42 1.88 -3.33
C ALA A 250 2.73 2.37 -3.97
N ASP A 251 3.53 1.47 -4.55
CA ASP A 251 4.74 1.77 -5.32
C ASP A 251 4.45 1.96 -6.80
N CYS A 252 3.24 1.66 -7.28
CA CYS A 252 2.84 1.92 -8.65
C CYS A 252 2.99 3.44 -8.95
N PRO A 253 3.88 3.85 -9.88
CA PRO A 253 4.30 5.25 -9.99
C PRO A 253 3.22 6.17 -10.58
N LYS A 254 2.30 5.62 -11.37
CA LYS A 254 1.26 6.37 -12.09
C LYS A 254 -0.16 6.13 -11.57
N LEU A 255 -0.32 5.34 -10.51
CA LEU A 255 -1.62 4.91 -10.02
C LEU A 255 -2.36 6.08 -9.35
N LYS A 256 -3.52 6.42 -9.89
CA LYS A 256 -4.37 7.56 -9.46
C LYS A 256 -5.68 7.11 -8.86
N ASP A 257 -6.27 6.06 -9.43
CA ASP A 257 -7.57 5.55 -9.01
C ASP A 257 -7.50 4.06 -8.70
N VAL A 258 -8.05 3.68 -7.55
CA VAL A 258 -8.10 2.30 -7.09
C VAL A 258 -9.47 2.05 -6.46
N ASN A 259 -10.19 1.11 -7.03
CA ASN A 259 -11.45 0.64 -6.48
C ASN A 259 -11.28 -0.76 -5.87
N LEU A 260 -11.35 -0.84 -4.54
CA LEU A 260 -11.23 -2.08 -3.75
C LEU A 260 -12.55 -2.47 -3.07
N LYS A 261 -13.66 -1.77 -3.36
CA LYS A 261 -14.94 -1.93 -2.64
C LYS A 261 -15.49 -3.34 -2.81
N GLY A 262 -16.29 -3.81 -1.85
CA GLY A 262 -16.90 -5.15 -1.95
C GLY A 262 -15.90 -6.31 -1.85
N ASN A 263 -14.77 -6.11 -1.17
CA ASN A 263 -13.82 -7.18 -0.83
C ASN A 263 -13.88 -7.50 0.67
N ALA A 264 -13.53 -8.74 1.03
CA ALA A 264 -13.55 -9.24 2.40
C ALA A 264 -12.23 -8.97 3.15
N LEU A 265 -11.82 -7.71 3.24
CA LEU A 265 -10.53 -7.31 3.81
C LEU A 265 -10.44 -7.66 5.30
N LYS A 266 -9.37 -8.35 5.71
CA LYS A 266 -9.08 -8.67 7.13
C LYS A 266 -8.87 -7.40 7.95
N ASP A 267 -8.23 -6.40 7.35
CA ASP A 267 -7.98 -5.11 7.99
C ASP A 267 -9.25 -4.24 7.98
N LYS A 268 -9.94 -4.20 9.13
CA LYS A 268 -11.17 -3.41 9.31
C LYS A 268 -10.98 -1.92 9.18
N ARG A 269 -9.76 -1.41 9.37
CA ARG A 269 -9.46 0.01 9.15
C ARG A 269 -9.33 0.27 7.65
N LEU A 270 -8.57 -0.56 6.94
CA LEU A 270 -8.46 -0.47 5.48
C LEU A 270 -9.83 -0.61 4.80
N GLU A 271 -10.66 -1.56 5.25
CA GLU A 271 -12.03 -1.76 4.78
C GLU A 271 -12.89 -0.49 4.90
N LYS A 272 -12.83 0.21 6.05
CA LYS A 272 -13.53 1.49 6.22
C LYS A 272 -12.97 2.59 5.31
N MET A 273 -11.66 2.64 5.12
CA MET A 273 -11.01 3.61 4.24
C MET A 273 -11.38 3.41 2.78
N VAL A 274 -11.47 2.17 2.31
CA VAL A 274 -11.87 1.84 0.92
C VAL A 274 -13.27 2.38 0.60
N ASN A 275 -14.16 2.44 1.58
CA ASN A 275 -15.54 2.90 1.37
C ASN A 275 -15.72 4.42 1.46
N GLY A 276 -14.79 5.17 2.08
CA GLY A 276 -15.00 6.59 2.38
C GLY A 276 -13.81 7.53 2.18
N CYS A 277 -12.64 7.01 1.81
CA CYS A 277 -11.44 7.82 1.60
C CYS A 277 -11.01 7.83 0.13
N GLN A 278 -10.25 8.85 -0.25
CA GLN A 278 -9.63 8.95 -1.57
C GLN A 278 -8.49 7.94 -1.72
N THR A 279 -8.22 7.54 -2.96
CA THR A 279 -7.13 6.61 -3.36
C THR A 279 -5.78 6.98 -2.73
N LYS A 280 -5.43 8.27 -2.69
CA LYS A 280 -4.17 8.75 -2.10
C LYS A 280 -4.01 8.33 -0.64
N SER A 281 -5.08 8.40 0.16
CA SER A 281 -5.07 8.03 1.57
C SER A 281 -4.92 6.51 1.75
N ILE A 282 -5.54 5.73 0.86
CA ILE A 282 -5.43 4.27 0.85
C ILE A 282 -3.99 3.85 0.53
N LEU A 283 -3.38 4.44 -0.51
CA LEU A 283 -1.99 4.15 -0.88
C LEU A 283 -1.00 4.59 0.22
N GLU A 284 -1.22 5.75 0.85
CA GLU A 284 -0.38 6.19 1.97
C GLU A 284 -0.47 5.23 3.17
N TYR A 285 -1.67 4.72 3.46
CA TYR A 285 -1.88 3.72 4.49
C TYR A 285 -1.08 2.44 4.21
N LEU A 286 -1.13 1.95 2.97
CA LEU A 286 -0.38 0.76 2.53
C LEU A 286 1.14 0.97 2.65
N ARG A 287 1.68 2.13 2.24
CA ARG A 287 3.13 2.42 2.41
C ARG A 287 3.58 2.36 3.86
N ARG A 288 2.73 2.82 4.79
CA ARG A 288 3.03 2.82 6.23
C ARG A 288 2.92 1.42 6.84
N GLY A 289 2.18 0.50 6.20
CA GLY A 289 1.98 -0.88 6.63
C GLY A 289 3.18 -1.82 6.40
N ARG A 290 4.10 -1.48 5.49
CA ARG A 290 5.26 -2.33 5.11
C ARG A 290 6.14 -2.79 6.27
N GLY A 291 6.26 -1.99 7.32
CA GLY A 291 7.09 -2.33 8.49
C GLY A 291 6.57 -3.51 9.34
N LYS A 292 5.45 -4.15 8.97
CA LYS A 292 4.88 -5.31 9.70
C LYS A 292 4.91 -6.64 8.94
N GLN A 293 5.23 -6.68 7.64
CA GLN A 293 4.98 -7.86 6.78
C GLN A 293 6.19 -8.81 6.56
N GLU A 294 7.43 -8.44 6.89
CA GLU A 294 8.64 -9.26 6.61
C GLU A 294 8.87 -10.48 7.53
N GLY A 295 7.91 -10.87 8.39
CA GLY A 295 8.07 -12.03 9.29
C GLY A 295 6.93 -13.06 9.24
N GLY A 296 6.08 -13.02 8.20
CA GLY A 296 4.74 -13.64 8.25
C GLY A 296 4.60 -15.08 7.76
N THR A 297 5.48 -15.56 6.88
CA THR A 297 5.18 -16.78 6.09
C THR A 297 5.42 -18.11 6.82
N GLU A 298 6.22 -18.15 7.89
CA GLU A 298 6.38 -19.38 8.69
C GLU A 298 5.30 -19.56 9.77
N ARG A 299 4.58 -18.50 10.14
CA ARG A 299 3.63 -18.51 11.27
C ARG A 299 2.21 -18.94 10.90
N GLU A 300 1.83 -18.92 9.62
CA GLU A 300 0.45 -19.19 9.20
C GLU A 300 0.13 -20.69 9.02
N GLU A 301 1.09 -21.51 8.57
CA GLU A 301 0.93 -22.98 8.55
C GLU A 301 0.88 -23.59 9.97
N GLY A 302 1.63 -23.01 10.92
CA GLY A 302 1.56 -23.38 12.33
C GLY A 302 0.20 -23.09 12.98
N ARG A 303 -0.48 -22.02 12.53
CA ARG A 303 -1.79 -21.61 13.08
C ARG A 303 -2.95 -22.50 12.64
N LYS A 304 -2.90 -23.12 11.45
CA LYS A 304 -3.94 -24.05 10.99
C LYS A 304 -3.89 -25.37 11.77
N LYS A 305 -2.69 -25.90 12.06
CA LYS A 305 -2.49 -27.07 12.95
C LYS A 305 -2.81 -26.76 14.43
N LYS A 306 -2.60 -25.52 14.91
CA LYS A 306 -2.94 -25.13 16.30
C LYS A 306 -4.46 -24.98 16.52
N ARG A 307 -5.25 -24.67 15.48
CA ARG A 307 -6.70 -24.44 15.58
C ARG A 307 -7.53 -25.73 15.68
N GLU A 308 -7.04 -26.85 15.15
CA GLU A 308 -7.64 -28.18 15.39
C GLU A 308 -7.23 -28.78 16.74
N LYS A 309 -6.05 -28.40 17.27
CA LYS A 309 -5.59 -28.86 18.59
C LYS A 309 -6.27 -28.11 19.76
N ASN A 310 -6.68 -26.86 19.57
CA ASN A 310 -7.28 -26.01 20.62
C ASN A 310 -8.77 -26.26 20.94
N LYS A 311 -9.42 -27.25 20.34
CA LYS A 311 -10.79 -27.66 20.73
C LYS A 311 -10.81 -28.77 21.79
N LYS A 312 -9.65 -29.28 22.21
CA LYS A 312 -9.50 -30.29 23.27
C LYS A 312 -8.33 -29.94 24.19
N LYS A 313 -8.64 -29.57 25.44
CA LYS A 313 -7.75 -29.27 26.58
C LYS A 313 -7.15 -27.85 26.50
N GLY A 314 -7.44 -26.88 27.37
CA GLY A 314 -7.78 -26.95 28.79
C GLY A 314 -6.49 -27.00 29.62
N GLY A 315 -6.02 -25.83 30.09
CA GLY A 315 -4.88 -25.70 31.01
C GLY A 315 -3.88 -24.62 30.62
N SER A 316 -3.50 -23.80 31.60
CA SER A 316 -2.59 -22.64 31.63
C SER A 316 -1.17 -22.91 31.10
N ASP A 317 -0.59 -21.97 30.33
CA ASP A 317 0.75 -21.36 30.55
C ASP A 317 1.28 -20.51 29.35
N ASP A 318 0.64 -20.53 28.18
CA ASP A 318 1.22 -19.96 26.95
C ASP A 318 1.13 -18.41 26.79
N GLU A 319 0.50 -17.67 27.71
CA GLU A 319 0.40 -16.19 27.61
C GLU A 319 1.64 -15.45 28.17
N LEU A 320 2.60 -16.16 28.76
CA LEU A 320 3.76 -15.58 29.42
C LEU A 320 5.02 -15.46 28.54
N GLU A 321 5.08 -16.06 27.34
CA GLU A 321 6.33 -16.14 26.56
C GLU A 321 6.54 -14.99 25.54
N ASP A 322 5.49 -14.37 24.99
CA ASP A 322 5.66 -13.29 23.98
C ASP A 322 5.78 -11.88 24.60
N ALA A 323 5.48 -11.71 25.89
CA ALA A 323 5.78 -10.50 26.66
C ALA A 323 7.25 -10.45 27.14
N GLN A 324 8.01 -11.53 27.00
CA GLN A 324 9.39 -11.67 27.50
C GLN A 324 10.51 -11.25 26.52
N LYS A 325 10.22 -10.79 25.29
CA LYS A 325 11.26 -10.47 24.28
C LYS A 325 11.68 -9.00 24.16
N LEU A 326 11.14 -8.11 24.98
CA LEU A 326 11.69 -6.77 25.21
C LEU A 326 11.87 -6.55 26.72
N LEU A 327 12.56 -7.49 27.37
CA LEU A 327 13.18 -7.21 28.65
C LEU A 327 14.21 -6.10 28.42
N VAL A 328 13.84 -4.86 28.73
CA VAL A 328 14.81 -3.83 29.12
C VAL A 328 15.54 -4.46 30.31
N LYS A 329 16.67 -5.13 30.05
CA LYS A 329 17.51 -5.65 31.12
C LYS A 329 17.86 -4.45 31.98
N ILE A 330 17.35 -4.40 33.21
CA ILE A 330 17.79 -3.44 34.20
C ILE A 330 19.26 -3.79 34.45
N LEU A 331 20.16 -3.10 33.75
CA LEU A 331 21.59 -3.40 33.78
C LEU A 331 22.20 -3.11 35.16
N HIS A 332 21.58 -2.20 35.92
CA HIS A 332 22.01 -1.81 37.25
C HIS A 332 20.90 -1.05 37.99
N ILE A 333 20.63 -1.39 39.25
CA ILE A 333 19.83 -0.57 40.17
C ILE A 333 20.84 0.12 41.10
N SER A 334 21.09 1.41 40.86
CA SER A 334 21.92 2.22 41.74
C SER A 334 21.04 2.85 42.81
N GLU A 335 21.27 2.51 44.08
CA GLU A 335 20.65 3.18 45.23
C GLU A 335 21.34 4.51 45.59
N SER A 336 22.41 4.89 44.88
CA SER A 336 23.04 6.21 45.02
C SER A 336 22.12 7.31 44.46
N PRO A 337 22.06 8.51 45.09
CA PRO A 337 21.13 9.55 44.72
C PRO A 337 21.25 9.86 43.23
N ALA A 338 20.10 9.85 42.55
CA ALA A 338 20.04 10.19 41.14
C ALA A 338 20.72 11.57 40.93
N PRO A 339 21.55 11.74 39.89
CA PRO A 339 22.27 12.99 39.64
C PRO A 339 21.33 14.19 39.43
N LEU A 340 20.04 13.94 39.17
CA LEU A 340 19.00 14.96 39.08
C LEU A 340 17.79 14.55 39.92
N VAL A 341 17.38 15.43 40.84
CA VAL A 341 16.23 15.23 41.73
C VAL A 341 15.12 16.19 41.33
N VAL A 342 13.89 15.67 41.22
CA VAL A 342 12.68 16.47 41.00
C VAL A 342 11.86 16.48 42.29
N LYS A 343 11.67 17.65 42.89
CA LYS A 343 10.82 17.84 44.07
C LYS A 343 9.45 18.33 43.63
N ALA A 344 8.42 17.52 43.86
CA ALA A 344 7.04 17.94 43.64
C ALA A 344 6.51 18.73 44.84
N SER A 345 6.04 19.95 44.59
CA SER A 345 5.39 20.78 45.61
C SER A 345 3.99 20.26 45.94
N PRO A 346 3.53 20.33 47.20
CA PRO A 346 2.16 20.00 47.58
C PRO A 346 1.11 20.81 46.79
N SER A 347 1.43 22.04 46.39
CA SER A 347 0.54 22.92 45.64
C SER A 347 0.20 22.42 44.23
N ALA A 348 1.01 21.50 43.67
CA ALA A 348 0.71 20.90 42.36
C ALA A 348 -0.44 19.88 42.41
N LYS A 349 -0.83 19.40 43.60
CA LYS A 349 -1.85 18.36 43.76
C LYS A 349 -3.21 18.75 43.21
N ASP A 350 -3.59 20.01 43.35
CA ASP A 350 -4.93 20.50 43.00
C ASP A 350 -5.08 20.86 41.51
N VAL A 351 -3.95 21.01 40.81
CA VAL A 351 -3.94 21.41 39.40
C VAL A 351 -3.58 20.25 38.48
N ARG A 352 -2.46 19.55 38.76
CA ARG A 352 -1.93 18.45 37.95
C ARG A 352 -0.98 17.59 38.81
N PRO A 353 -1.52 16.66 39.63
CA PRO A 353 -0.80 16.01 40.74
C PRO A 353 0.33 15.07 40.36
N TYR A 354 0.31 14.49 39.15
CA TYR A 354 1.19 13.38 38.80
C TYR A 354 2.30 13.82 37.84
N ILE A 355 3.55 13.53 38.21
CA ILE A 355 4.73 13.70 37.38
C ILE A 355 5.62 12.45 37.49
N VAL A 356 6.10 11.97 36.35
CA VAL A 356 7.10 10.89 36.25
C VAL A 356 8.23 11.40 35.38
N CYS A 357 9.46 11.25 35.85
CA CYS A 357 10.65 11.67 35.11
C CYS A 357 11.59 10.50 34.86
N CYS A 358 12.27 10.51 33.72
CA CYS A 358 13.26 9.51 33.34
C CYS A 358 14.44 10.20 32.66
N VAL A 359 15.66 9.74 32.93
CA VAL A 359 16.85 10.14 32.17
C VAL A 359 17.22 9.04 31.21
N VAL A 360 17.30 9.38 29.92
CA VAL A 360 17.76 8.47 28.87
C VAL A 360 19.09 8.98 28.35
N LYS A 361 20.12 8.13 28.41
CA LYS A 361 21.48 8.47 27.97
C LYS A 361 21.85 7.74 26.69
N GLY A 362 22.74 8.34 25.90
CA GLY A 362 23.31 7.70 24.72
C GLY A 362 22.37 7.64 23.51
N MET A 363 21.49 8.63 23.34
CA MET A 363 20.72 8.81 22.11
C MET A 363 21.59 9.39 21.00
N ASP A 364 21.39 8.93 19.76
CA ASP A 364 22.06 9.51 18.59
C ASP A 364 21.06 10.23 17.67
N PHE A 365 21.05 11.56 17.77
CA PHE A 365 20.26 12.42 16.89
C PHE A 365 21.04 12.99 15.69
N SER A 366 22.34 12.70 15.58
CA SER A 366 23.20 13.21 14.51
C SER A 366 22.92 12.54 13.16
N THR A 367 22.46 11.28 13.20
CA THR A 367 22.26 10.45 12.02
C THR A 367 20.97 10.82 11.27
N GLY A 368 21.11 11.42 10.08
CA GLY A 368 20.02 11.66 9.13
C GLY A 368 18.84 12.44 9.72
N ASN A 369 17.65 11.82 9.72
CA ASN A 369 16.39 12.42 10.20
C ASN A 369 15.97 11.92 11.59
N ALA A 370 16.89 11.40 12.41
CA ALA A 370 16.60 10.80 13.72
C ALA A 370 15.81 11.73 14.66
N LEU A 371 16.25 12.98 14.84
CA LEU A 371 15.55 13.97 15.68
C LEU A 371 14.11 14.23 15.19
N LYS A 372 13.90 14.33 13.88
CA LYS A 372 12.56 14.56 13.30
C LYS A 372 11.65 13.35 13.52
N ARG A 373 12.18 12.13 13.40
CA ARG A 373 11.45 10.90 13.72
C ARG A 373 11.07 10.85 15.19
N PHE A 374 11.99 11.25 16.07
CA PHE A 374 11.77 11.29 17.51
C PHE A 374 10.61 12.23 17.88
N LEU A 375 10.67 13.47 17.40
CA LEU A 375 9.60 14.47 17.60
C LEU A 375 8.26 13.99 17.00
N SER A 376 8.28 13.24 15.91
CA SER A 376 7.08 12.63 15.33
C SER A 376 6.49 11.53 16.21
N VAL A 377 7.31 10.71 16.86
CA VAL A 377 6.83 9.68 17.81
C VAL A 377 6.19 10.36 19.02
N GLN A 378 6.84 11.36 19.60
CA GLN A 378 6.29 12.15 20.70
C GLN A 378 4.93 12.78 20.32
N THR A 379 4.84 13.37 19.11
CA THR A 379 3.59 13.97 18.63
C THR A 379 2.48 12.94 18.48
N LYS A 380 2.80 11.73 17.99
CA LYS A 380 1.83 10.66 17.86
C LYS A 380 1.35 10.12 19.20
N LEU A 381 2.26 9.93 20.17
CA LEU A 381 1.87 9.54 21.53
C LEU A 381 0.97 10.59 22.19
N HIS A 382 1.24 11.87 21.92
CA HIS A 382 0.36 12.95 22.35
C HIS A 382 -1.06 12.83 21.78
N GLU A 383 -1.21 12.42 20.52
CA GLU A 383 -2.52 12.25 19.87
C GLU A 383 -3.26 10.99 20.33
N ASP A 384 -2.51 9.89 20.54
CA ASP A 384 -3.05 8.56 20.84
C ASP A 384 -3.27 8.37 22.37
N ILE A 385 -2.24 7.95 23.10
CA ILE A 385 -2.35 7.55 24.52
C ILE A 385 -2.55 8.74 25.48
N CYS A 386 -2.11 9.93 25.09
CA CYS A 386 -2.28 11.15 25.89
C CYS A 386 -3.59 11.90 25.62
N GLU A 387 -4.47 11.37 24.76
CA GLU A 387 -5.75 11.97 24.38
C GLU A 387 -5.64 13.42 23.88
N LYS A 388 -4.70 13.70 22.98
CA LYS A 388 -4.41 15.06 22.48
C LYS A 388 -4.00 16.02 23.61
N ARG A 389 -3.14 15.52 24.50
CA ARG A 389 -2.57 16.21 25.67
C ARG A 389 -3.56 16.51 26.81
N THR A 390 -4.80 16.00 26.74
CA THR A 390 -5.77 16.24 27.81
C THR A 390 -5.53 15.33 29.01
N ALA A 391 -5.24 14.06 28.77
CA ALA A 391 -5.02 13.07 29.82
C ALA A 391 -3.59 13.11 30.37
N ALA A 392 -2.58 13.21 29.50
CA ALA A 392 -1.16 13.25 29.86
C ALA A 392 -0.37 14.18 28.93
N THR A 393 0.80 14.65 29.36
CA THR A 393 1.68 15.51 28.56
C THR A 393 3.10 15.01 28.67
N ILE A 394 3.74 14.79 27.53
CA ILE A 394 5.13 14.37 27.39
C ILE A 394 5.97 15.60 27.06
N ALA A 395 6.99 15.85 27.86
CA ALA A 395 7.98 16.88 27.61
C ALA A 395 9.39 16.28 27.65
N THR A 396 10.24 16.81 26.77
CA THR A 396 11.57 16.29 26.50
C THR A 396 12.56 17.44 26.52
N HIS A 397 13.66 17.26 27.24
CA HIS A 397 14.65 18.28 27.53
C HIS A 397 16.05 17.74 27.25
N ASP A 398 16.94 18.58 26.72
CA ASP A 398 18.37 18.26 26.66
C ASP A 398 18.93 18.28 28.09
N LEU A 399 19.40 17.13 28.57
CA LEU A 399 19.86 16.98 29.94
C LEU A 399 21.05 17.90 30.25
N GLN A 400 21.90 18.19 29.26
CA GLN A 400 23.09 19.03 29.45
C GLN A 400 22.74 20.49 29.73
N LEU A 401 21.55 20.93 29.29
CA LEU A 401 21.06 22.29 29.47
C LEU A 401 20.21 22.44 30.75
N VAL A 402 19.87 21.34 31.42
CA VAL A 402 19.02 21.34 32.62
C VAL A 402 19.89 21.48 33.88
N LYS A 403 19.52 22.39 34.77
CA LYS A 403 20.24 22.64 36.03
C LYS A 403 19.44 22.14 37.23
N GLY A 404 19.95 21.11 37.90
CA GLY A 404 19.34 20.51 39.08
C GLY A 404 19.66 21.23 40.39
N PRO A 405 18.85 21.06 41.46
CA PRO A 405 17.61 20.26 41.53
C PRO A 405 16.43 20.94 40.83
N LEU A 406 15.45 20.14 40.41
CA LEU A 406 14.24 20.62 39.76
C LEU A 406 13.07 20.67 40.74
N VAL A 407 12.18 21.65 40.55
CA VAL A 407 10.98 21.81 41.35
C VAL A 407 9.76 21.79 40.43
N TYR A 408 8.85 20.85 40.66
CA TYR A 408 7.55 20.80 40.01
C TYR A 408 6.52 21.47 40.92
N GLU A 409 6.09 22.67 40.55
CA GLU A 409 5.22 23.51 41.36
C GLU A 409 4.10 24.11 40.51
N VAL A 410 3.28 24.96 41.14
CA VAL A 410 2.31 25.80 40.44
C VAL A 410 2.61 27.25 40.74
N ARG A 411 2.41 28.12 39.75
CA ARG A 411 2.56 29.56 39.89
C ARG A 411 1.35 30.29 39.31
N ALA A 412 1.10 31.51 39.79
CA ALA A 412 0.09 32.37 39.19
C ALA A 412 0.45 32.68 37.72
N PRO A 413 -0.54 32.79 36.81
CA PRO A 413 -0.30 33.07 35.39
C PRO A 413 0.54 34.33 35.11
N GLU A 414 0.49 35.33 36.00
CA GLU A 414 1.20 36.60 35.90
C GLU A 414 2.69 36.50 36.30
N GLU A 415 3.02 35.51 37.14
CA GLU A 415 4.35 35.28 37.71
C GLU A 415 5.14 34.24 36.91
N LEU A 416 4.46 33.34 36.22
CA LEU A 416 5.06 32.31 35.38
C LEU A 416 5.56 32.94 34.07
N LYS A 417 6.88 33.14 33.98
CA LYS A 417 7.58 33.57 32.76
C LYS A 417 8.30 32.39 32.11
N ILE A 418 8.13 32.25 30.81
CA ILE A 418 8.78 31.20 30.02
C ILE A 418 9.27 31.77 28.68
N VAL A 419 10.36 31.21 28.15
CA VAL A 419 10.78 31.43 26.77
C VAL A 419 10.32 30.24 25.94
N PRO A 420 9.11 30.24 25.37
CA PRO A 420 8.57 29.08 24.70
C PRO A 420 9.31 28.84 23.37
N LEU A 421 9.27 27.59 22.91
CA LEU A 421 9.95 27.18 21.69
C LEU A 421 9.60 28.09 20.50
N GLY A 422 10.62 28.72 19.90
CA GLY A 422 10.49 29.59 18.72
C GLY A 422 9.86 30.97 18.96
N ARG A 423 9.66 31.42 20.21
CA ARG A 423 9.19 32.78 20.52
C ARG A 423 10.06 33.47 21.59
N LYS A 424 9.77 34.76 21.83
CA LYS A 424 10.42 35.55 22.89
C LYS A 424 9.84 35.22 24.27
N GLU A 425 10.55 35.63 25.32
CA GLU A 425 10.07 35.50 26.69
C GLU A 425 8.71 36.16 26.87
N THR A 426 7.76 35.41 27.45
CA THR A 426 6.39 35.88 27.71
C THR A 426 5.87 35.32 29.02
N LYS A 427 4.85 35.98 29.57
CA LYS A 427 4.08 35.46 30.69
C LYS A 427 3.12 34.36 30.23
N ALA A 428 2.77 33.45 31.13
CA ALA A 428 1.89 32.33 30.81
C ALA A 428 0.50 32.76 30.32
N ASN A 429 -0.08 33.79 30.96
CA ASN A 429 -1.39 34.33 30.57
C ASN A 429 -1.38 34.89 29.14
N ASP A 430 -0.35 35.67 28.78
CA ASP A 430 -0.19 36.26 27.45
C ASP A 430 0.04 35.18 26.40
N LEU A 431 0.86 34.17 26.72
CA LEU A 431 1.10 33.03 25.84
C LEU A 431 -0.18 32.23 25.58
N LEU A 432 -0.98 31.98 26.63
CA LEU A 432 -2.23 31.24 26.50
C LEU A 432 -3.23 32.01 25.62
N ARG A 433 -3.38 33.31 25.83
CA ARG A 433 -4.25 34.19 25.00
C ARG A 433 -3.81 34.20 23.54
N GLN A 434 -2.51 34.32 23.27
CA GLN A 434 -1.97 34.28 21.90
C GLN A 434 -2.29 32.95 21.21
N LEU A 435 -2.05 31.82 21.89
CA LEU A 435 -2.32 30.49 21.34
C LEU A 435 -3.82 30.24 21.12
N GLN A 436 -4.69 30.73 22.00
CA GLN A 436 -6.13 30.66 21.83
C GLN A 436 -6.59 31.49 20.64
N ALA A 437 -6.08 32.72 20.47
CA ALA A 437 -6.39 33.57 19.32
C ALA A 437 -5.94 32.95 17.99
N GLU A 438 -4.72 32.40 17.92
CA GLU A 438 -4.22 31.66 16.75
C GLU A 438 -5.13 30.46 16.41
N ALA A 439 -5.56 29.71 17.43
CA ALA A 439 -6.45 28.55 17.24
C ALA A 439 -7.83 28.96 16.71
N GLU A 440 -8.38 30.08 17.19
CA GLU A 440 -9.65 30.63 16.72
C GLU A 440 -9.57 31.16 15.28
N GLU A 441 -8.50 31.87 14.94
CA GLU A 441 -8.27 32.36 13.59
C GLU A 441 -8.18 31.20 12.59
N GLN A 442 -7.44 30.14 12.93
CA GLN A 442 -7.39 28.92 12.11
C GLN A 442 -8.74 28.23 11.97
N ARG A 443 -9.58 28.24 13.00
CA ARG A 443 -10.95 27.71 12.94
C ARG A 443 -11.80 28.53 11.95
N LYS A 444 -11.73 29.87 12.04
CA LYS A 444 -12.44 30.79 11.14
C LYS A 444 -11.97 30.61 9.69
N GLN A 445 -10.67 30.56 9.44
CA GLN A 445 -10.09 30.39 8.11
C GLN A 445 -10.48 29.05 7.45
N LYS A 446 -10.55 27.96 8.23
CA LYS A 446 -10.93 26.62 7.74
C LYS A 446 -12.45 26.38 7.71
N LYS A 447 -13.29 27.40 7.99
CA LYS A 447 -14.76 27.32 8.06
C LYS A 447 -15.28 26.14 8.89
N ARG A 448 -14.60 25.79 9.98
CA ARG A 448 -14.99 24.67 10.84
C ARG A 448 -15.91 25.15 11.96
N GLN A 449 -17.01 24.41 12.19
CA GLN A 449 -17.91 24.69 13.31
C GLN A 449 -17.23 24.46 14.68
N ASN A 450 -16.22 23.59 14.78
CA ASN A 450 -15.54 23.28 16.05
C ASN A 450 -14.04 23.57 15.99
N ILE A 451 -13.47 23.96 17.13
CA ILE A 451 -12.01 24.07 17.31
C ILE A 451 -11.41 22.68 17.12
N SER A 452 -10.29 22.59 16.40
CA SER A 452 -9.59 21.32 16.20
C SER A 452 -9.29 20.67 17.56
N GLY A 453 -9.52 19.36 17.68
CA GLY A 453 -9.19 18.64 18.92
C GLY A 453 -7.72 18.79 19.34
N LEU A 454 -6.86 19.24 18.43
CA LEU A 454 -5.47 19.60 18.69
C LEU A 454 -5.29 20.78 19.67
N TYR A 455 -6.28 21.66 19.82
CA TYR A 455 -6.20 22.83 20.72
C TYR A 455 -7.05 22.69 21.98
N LYS A 456 -7.70 21.54 22.20
CA LYS A 456 -8.58 21.29 23.35
C LYS A 456 -7.83 21.41 24.68
N TYR A 457 -6.53 21.12 24.69
CA TYR A 457 -5.69 21.25 25.88
C TYR A 457 -5.50 22.71 26.34
N LEU A 458 -5.64 23.71 25.45
CA LEU A 458 -5.54 25.13 25.82
C LEU A 458 -6.68 25.56 26.75
N GLN A 459 -7.82 24.87 26.71
CA GLN A 459 -8.97 25.15 27.56
C GLN A 459 -8.83 24.52 28.96
N LEU A 460 -7.88 23.60 29.18
CA LEU A 460 -7.70 22.92 30.48
C LEU A 460 -7.17 23.85 31.57
N LEU A 461 -6.53 24.94 31.17
CA LEU A 461 -5.98 25.96 32.05
C LEU A 461 -6.85 27.23 32.08
N ASP A 462 -7.97 27.23 31.35
CA ASP A 462 -8.87 28.38 31.32
C ASP A 462 -9.57 28.55 32.66
N GLY A 463 -9.57 29.77 33.19
CA GLY A 463 -10.15 30.10 34.50
C GLY A 463 -9.43 29.53 35.73
N LYS A 464 -8.26 28.88 35.58
CA LYS A 464 -7.47 28.42 36.74
C LYS A 464 -6.57 29.54 37.27
N GLU A 465 -6.54 29.69 38.60
CA GLU A 465 -5.71 30.69 39.30
C GLU A 465 -4.22 30.32 39.33
N ASN A 466 -3.89 29.04 39.13
CA ASN A 466 -2.53 28.51 39.24
C ASN A 466 -2.21 27.53 38.12
N TYR A 467 -1.03 27.66 37.53
CA TYR A 467 -0.54 26.88 36.39
C TYR A 467 0.67 26.03 36.77
N PRO A 468 0.72 24.75 36.34
CA PRO A 468 1.82 23.87 36.70
C PRO A 468 3.06 24.22 35.88
N CYS A 469 4.22 24.16 36.51
CA CYS A 469 5.49 24.39 35.84
C CYS A 469 6.61 23.53 36.45
N LEU A 470 7.60 23.23 35.61
CA LEU A 470 8.86 22.66 36.05
C LEU A 470 9.93 23.73 36.01
N VAL A 471 10.62 23.92 37.13
CA VAL A 471 11.58 24.98 37.36
C VAL A 471 12.95 24.39 37.66
N ASP A 472 13.98 24.99 37.08
CA ASP A 472 15.37 24.62 37.34
C ASP A 472 15.95 25.32 38.60
N ALA A 473 17.18 24.95 38.97
CA ALA A 473 17.86 25.54 40.13
C ALA A 473 18.16 27.04 40.01
N GLU A 474 18.10 27.60 38.81
CA GLU A 474 18.27 29.04 38.56
C GLU A 474 16.93 29.80 38.62
N GLY A 475 15.84 29.10 38.92
CA GLY A 475 14.49 29.67 38.98
C GLY A 475 13.84 29.87 37.61
N ALA A 476 14.44 29.37 36.54
CA ALA A 476 13.88 29.46 35.19
C ALA A 476 12.87 28.34 34.95
N VAL A 477 11.74 28.69 34.33
CA VAL A 477 10.72 27.71 33.92
C VAL A 477 11.20 26.99 32.66
N ILE A 478 11.41 25.68 32.78
CA ILE A 478 11.86 24.82 31.67
C ILE A 478 10.72 24.07 30.98
N SER A 479 9.60 23.89 31.70
CA SER A 479 8.37 23.28 31.15
C SER A 479 7.12 23.95 31.70
N PHE A 480 6.12 24.12 30.83
CA PHE A 480 4.78 24.60 31.17
C PHE A 480 3.71 23.63 30.64
N PRO A 481 3.40 22.52 31.35
CA PRO A 481 2.39 21.56 30.93
C PRO A 481 0.96 22.11 31.01
N PRO A 482 0.03 21.74 30.08
CA PRO A 482 0.21 20.91 28.89
C PRO A 482 0.67 21.70 27.63
N ILE A 483 1.13 22.94 27.80
CA ILE A 483 1.28 23.92 26.73
C ILE A 483 2.57 23.73 25.93
N THR A 484 3.74 23.94 26.56
CA THR A 484 5.02 23.97 25.84
C THR A 484 6.22 23.78 26.77
N ASN A 485 7.34 23.43 26.16
CA ASN A 485 8.66 23.47 26.77
C ASN A 485 9.35 24.80 26.48
N SER A 486 10.40 25.08 27.25
CA SER A 486 11.28 26.23 27.09
C SER A 486 12.34 26.01 26.01
N GLU A 487 12.65 27.05 25.24
CA GLU A 487 13.75 27.06 24.27
C GLU A 487 15.10 26.78 24.94
N LYS A 488 15.25 27.12 26.23
CA LYS A 488 16.48 26.89 27.02
C LYS A 488 16.90 25.42 27.11
N THR A 489 15.96 24.49 26.97
CA THR A 489 16.22 23.03 27.10
C THR A 489 15.89 22.26 25.83
N LYS A 490 15.87 22.97 24.69
CA LYS A 490 15.50 22.42 23.39
C LYS A 490 16.48 21.33 22.93
N LEU A 491 15.92 20.26 22.39
CA LEU A 491 16.72 19.20 21.77
C LEU A 491 17.35 19.68 20.45
N GLY A 492 18.64 19.42 20.33
CA GLY A 492 19.43 19.62 19.11
C GLY A 492 19.86 18.28 18.48
N LYS A 493 20.56 18.38 17.34
CA LYS A 493 21.19 17.19 16.71
C LYS A 493 22.38 16.66 17.52
N THR A 494 22.95 17.50 18.38
CA THR A 494 24.09 17.20 19.26
C THR A 494 23.64 16.64 20.61
N THR A 495 22.34 16.67 20.92
CA THR A 495 21.82 16.13 22.18
C THR A 495 22.01 14.62 22.20
N THR A 496 22.55 14.13 23.30
CA THR A 496 22.80 12.70 23.53
C THR A 496 22.05 12.18 24.74
N ASP A 497 21.97 12.99 25.79
CA ASP A 497 21.28 12.65 27.02
C ASP A 497 20.03 13.52 27.16
N LEU A 498 18.90 12.89 27.50
CA LEU A 498 17.61 13.56 27.62
C LEU A 498 17.05 13.38 29.02
N LEU A 499 16.40 14.44 29.50
CA LEU A 499 15.41 14.36 30.56
C LEU A 499 14.02 14.28 29.93
N LEU A 500 13.30 13.22 30.27
CA LEU A 500 11.92 12.99 29.91
C LEU A 500 11.05 13.29 31.12
N GLU A 501 9.95 13.99 30.89
CA GLU A 501 8.90 14.14 31.88
C GLU A 501 7.53 13.78 31.28
N VAL A 502 6.70 13.15 32.09
CA VAL A 502 5.30 12.91 31.78
C VAL A 502 4.46 13.41 32.94
N THR A 503 3.56 14.34 32.66
CA THR A 503 2.63 14.89 33.65
C THR A 503 1.19 14.51 33.31
N SER A 504 0.36 14.25 34.33
CA SER A 504 -1.05 13.92 34.16
C SER A 504 -1.91 14.55 35.25
N ALA A 505 -3.14 14.89 34.89
CA ALA A 505 -4.18 15.29 35.84
C ALA A 505 -5.02 14.11 36.34
N THR A 506 -4.94 12.94 35.70
CA THR A 506 -5.88 11.83 35.91
C THR A 506 -5.29 10.68 36.70
N SER A 507 -4.08 10.20 36.36
CA SER A 507 -3.51 9.01 36.99
C SER A 507 -1.98 8.95 36.91
N LEU A 508 -1.35 8.48 37.98
CA LEU A 508 0.07 8.12 38.00
C LEU A 508 0.37 6.94 37.06
N GLN A 509 -0.54 5.96 36.97
CA GLN A 509 -0.35 4.79 36.11
C GLN A 509 -0.27 5.19 34.65
N LEU A 510 -1.11 6.14 34.22
CA LEU A 510 -1.05 6.69 32.87
C LEU A 510 0.31 7.33 32.58
N CYS A 511 0.90 8.07 33.53
CA CYS A 511 2.24 8.62 33.35
C CYS A 511 3.29 7.52 33.15
N LYS A 512 3.21 6.42 33.91
CA LYS A 512 4.11 5.27 33.77
C LYS A 512 3.95 4.58 32.42
N ASP A 513 2.73 4.27 32.01
CA ASP A 513 2.45 3.58 30.75
C ASP A 513 2.94 4.40 29.54
N VAL A 514 2.73 5.72 29.58
CA VAL A 514 3.23 6.66 28.56
C VAL A 514 4.76 6.71 28.57
N MET A 515 5.38 6.77 29.75
CA MET A 515 6.83 6.76 29.90
C MET A 515 7.45 5.47 29.36
N ASP A 516 6.91 4.31 29.74
CA ASP A 516 7.39 2.99 29.28
C ASP A 516 7.28 2.88 27.75
N THR A 517 6.13 3.28 27.19
CA THR A 517 5.94 3.30 25.74
C THR A 517 6.95 4.20 25.04
N LEU A 518 7.22 5.37 25.62
CA LEU A 518 8.18 6.33 25.08
C LEU A 518 9.61 5.77 25.10
N ILE A 519 10.03 5.16 26.21
CA ILE A 519 11.35 4.54 26.38
C ILE A 519 11.54 3.39 25.38
N VAL A 520 10.54 2.50 25.24
CA VAL A 520 10.60 1.39 24.27
C VAL A 520 10.77 1.93 22.85
N LYS A 521 10.04 2.99 22.48
CA LYS A 521 10.16 3.62 21.16
C LYS A 521 11.54 4.27 20.95
N MET A 522 12.13 4.87 21.98
CA MET A 522 13.50 5.40 21.91
C MET A 522 14.53 4.29 21.70
N ALA A 523 14.39 3.18 22.43
CA ALA A 523 15.28 2.02 22.30
C ALA A 523 15.22 1.40 20.89
N GLU A 524 14.01 1.23 20.33
CA GLU A 524 13.81 0.77 18.95
C GLU A 524 14.51 1.69 17.93
N MET A 525 14.41 3.00 18.12
CA MET A 525 15.02 3.99 17.23
C MET A 525 16.55 3.96 17.26
N ASN A 526 17.14 3.86 18.46
CA ASN A 526 18.60 3.78 18.61
C ASN A 526 19.19 2.48 18.05
N ARG A 527 18.45 1.37 18.08
CA ARG A 527 18.91 0.11 17.46
C ARG A 527 19.01 0.24 15.94
N LEU A 528 18.05 0.92 15.30
CA LEU A 528 18.06 1.14 13.85
C LEU A 528 19.21 2.04 13.39
N SER A 529 19.64 3.01 14.21
CA SER A 529 20.81 3.84 13.91
C SER A 529 22.13 3.08 14.15
N ALA A 530 22.20 2.21 15.16
CA ALA A 530 23.37 1.36 15.41
C ALA A 530 23.60 0.32 14.29
N VAL A 531 22.56 -0.40 13.85
CA VAL A 531 22.66 -1.40 12.77
C VAL A 531 23.05 -0.75 11.43
N SER A 532 22.67 0.51 11.21
CA SER A 532 23.08 1.27 10.03
C SER A 532 24.56 1.68 10.06
N LYS A 533 25.17 1.81 11.26
CA LYS A 533 26.60 2.13 11.43
C LYS A 533 27.49 0.89 11.37
N ASP A 534 27.02 -0.27 11.84
CA ASP A 534 27.78 -1.53 11.80
C ASP A 534 27.85 -2.18 10.40
N GLY A 535 27.11 -1.65 9.41
CA GLY A 535 27.17 -2.08 8.01
C GLY A 535 28.33 -1.46 7.20
N GLU A 536 28.99 -0.43 7.71
CA GLU A 536 30.16 0.22 7.08
C GLU A 536 31.36 0.17 8.04
N GLY A 537 32.07 -0.97 8.03
CA GLY A 537 33.42 -1.05 8.59
C GLY A 537 33.62 -2.07 9.71
N ALA A 538 33.66 -3.35 9.36
CA ALA A 538 34.37 -4.36 10.14
C ALA A 538 35.21 -5.23 9.19
N TRP A 539 36.43 -4.76 8.92
CA TRP A 539 37.48 -5.55 8.28
C TRP A 539 37.93 -6.61 9.29
N ILE A 540 37.49 -7.86 9.11
CA ILE A 540 37.99 -9.01 9.88
C ILE A 540 39.34 -9.40 9.26
N PRO A 541 40.47 -9.34 9.98
CA PRO A 541 41.72 -9.87 9.46
C PRO A 541 41.58 -11.40 9.34
N LYS A 542 41.86 -11.94 8.15
CA LYS A 542 41.95 -13.38 7.92
C LYS A 542 43.02 -13.95 8.87
N SER A 543 42.61 -14.74 9.86
CA SER A 543 43.52 -15.58 10.62
C SER A 543 44.05 -16.68 9.71
N SER A 544 45.37 -16.80 9.70
CA SER A 544 46.13 -17.90 9.12
C SER A 544 45.78 -19.23 9.79
N GLY A 545 45.90 -20.31 9.01
CA GLY A 545 45.51 -21.68 9.37
C GLY A 545 46.21 -22.27 10.61
N PRO A 546 45.87 -23.54 10.95
CA PRO A 546 46.08 -24.10 12.27
C PRO A 546 47.58 -24.37 12.51
N LYS A 547 48.11 -23.85 13.61
CA LYS A 547 49.38 -24.30 14.17
C LYS A 547 49.16 -25.00 15.50
N ALA A 548 49.78 -26.17 15.57
CA ALA A 548 49.92 -27.17 16.62
C ALA A 548 49.81 -26.72 18.08
N ALA A 549 49.29 -27.66 18.87
CA ALA A 549 49.13 -27.64 20.32
C ALA A 549 50.45 -27.36 21.10
N PRO A 550 50.36 -26.77 22.32
CA PRO A 550 51.50 -26.65 23.20
C PRO A 550 51.66 -27.91 24.07
N GLN A 551 52.86 -28.47 24.09
CA GLN A 551 53.35 -29.30 25.19
C GLN A 551 53.86 -28.37 26.30
N ILE A 552 53.45 -28.65 27.53
CA ILE A 552 54.04 -28.12 28.77
C ILE A 552 55.29 -28.96 29.06
N PRO A 553 56.44 -28.37 29.46
CA PRO A 553 56.78 -28.41 30.88
C PRO A 553 57.57 -27.20 31.44
N LEU A 554 57.27 -26.96 32.73
CA LEU A 554 57.98 -26.20 33.78
C LEU A 554 57.98 -24.67 33.70
#